data_AF-A0A1Q7C438-F1
#
_entry.id   AF-A0A1Q7C438-F1
#
_cell.length_a   1.000
_cell.length_b   1.000
_cell.length_c   1.000
_cell.angle_alpha   90.00
_cell.angle_beta   90.00
_cell.angle_gamma   90.00
#
_symmetry.space_group_name_H-M   'P 1'
#
loop_
_entity.id
_entity.type
_entity.pdbx_description
1 polymer ?
#
loop_
_entity_poly.entity_id
_entity_poly.type
_entity_poly.pdbx_seq_one_letter_code
_entity_poly.pdbx_strand_id
1 'polypeptide(L)'
;MDLEKLLGDRLAPALEAVAGAPVDPAVRRSQHADFQSDAALPLAHRLGRQPRDTAADVLHRADLTDVCTRTEVSGPGFINLTVADDVLATLLGSMAGGERLGVNKVDAPETVVVDYSAPNVPDRPDCARA
;
A
#
# COMPACT_ATOMS: atom_id res chain seq x y z
N MET A 1 -11.73 -1.66 2.89
CA MET A 1 -11.05 -1.24 1.65
C MET A 1 -9.66 -0.79 2.00
N ASP A 2 -8.65 -1.32 1.31
CA ASP A 2 -7.23 -1.03 1.54
C ASP A 2 -6.75 0.02 0.53
N LEU A 3 -6.33 1.19 1.02
CA LEU A 3 -5.87 2.30 0.18
C LEU A 3 -4.54 1.99 -0.53
N GLU A 4 -3.64 1.25 0.13
CA GLU A 4 -2.36 0.88 -0.48
C GLU A 4 -2.60 -0.01 -1.69
N LYS A 5 -3.48 -1.02 -1.51
CA LYS A 5 -3.91 -1.90 -2.60
C LYS A 5 -4.62 -1.13 -3.71
N LEU A 6 -5.55 -0.22 -3.38
CA LEU A 6 -6.26 0.58 -4.40
C LEU A 6 -5.28 1.38 -5.26
N LEU A 7 -4.33 2.09 -4.63
CA LEU A 7 -3.34 2.88 -5.35
C LEU A 7 -2.41 2.01 -6.19
N GLY A 8 -2.03 0.83 -5.67
CA GLY A 8 -1.29 -0.18 -6.41
C GLY A 8 -2.05 -0.65 -7.65
N ASP A 9 -3.32 -1.02 -7.50
CA ASP A 9 -4.18 -1.48 -8.60
C ASP A 9 -4.37 -0.40 -9.67
N ARG A 10 -4.38 0.89 -9.30
CA ARG A 10 -4.45 2.02 -10.25
C ARG A 10 -3.14 2.33 -10.96
N LEU A 11 -2.01 2.11 -10.30
CA LEU A 11 -0.68 2.34 -10.88
C LEU A 11 -0.20 1.18 -11.76
N ALA A 12 -0.60 -0.06 -11.46
CA ALA A 12 -0.13 -1.24 -12.16
C ALA A 12 -0.33 -1.18 -13.70
N PRO A 13 -1.50 -0.79 -14.24
CA PRO A 13 -1.70 -0.70 -15.69
C PRO A 13 -0.80 0.37 -16.34
N ALA A 14 -0.60 1.50 -15.67
CA ALA A 14 0.26 2.57 -16.17
C ALA A 14 1.74 2.15 -16.19
N LEU A 15 2.18 1.45 -15.14
CA LEU A 15 3.52 0.88 -15.07
C LEU A 15 3.75 -0.20 -16.13
N GLU A 16 2.78 -1.09 -16.32
CA GLU A 16 2.83 -2.14 -17.35
C GLU A 16 2.88 -1.54 -18.76
N ALA A 17 2.09 -0.49 -19.04
CA ALA A 17 2.12 0.20 -20.31
C ALA A 17 3.49 0.84 -20.62
N VAL A 18 4.22 1.30 -19.61
CA VAL A 18 5.58 1.87 -19.77
C VAL A 18 6.63 0.76 -19.85
N ALA A 19 6.46 -0.34 -19.11
CA ALA A 19 7.43 -1.43 -19.01
C ALA A 19 7.31 -2.49 -20.12
N GLY A 20 6.14 -2.61 -20.73
CA GLY A 20 5.80 -3.72 -21.64
C GLY A 20 5.63 -5.07 -20.94
N ALA A 21 5.58 -5.09 -19.60
CA ALA A 21 5.40 -6.28 -18.78
C ALA A 21 4.86 -5.87 -17.39
N PRO A 22 4.23 -6.79 -16.64
CA PRO A 22 3.80 -6.51 -15.28
C PRO A 22 4.95 -6.04 -14.39
N VAL A 23 4.72 -4.97 -13.63
CA VAL A 23 5.67 -4.40 -12.67
C VAL A 23 4.96 -4.18 -11.35
N ASP A 24 5.63 -4.56 -10.26
CA ASP A 24 5.17 -4.25 -8.91
C ASP A 24 5.08 -2.73 -8.71
N PRO A 25 3.89 -2.19 -8.39
CA PRO A 25 3.72 -0.77 -8.09
C PRO A 25 4.55 -0.25 -6.91
N ALA A 26 5.00 -1.12 -6.01
CA ALA A 26 5.85 -0.77 -4.87
C ALA A 26 5.32 0.45 -4.08
N VAL A 27 3.99 0.51 -3.90
CA VAL A 27 3.32 1.56 -3.14
C VAL A 27 3.53 1.31 -1.66
N ARG A 28 3.86 2.35 -0.91
CA ARG A 28 4.02 2.30 0.56
C ARG A 28 3.70 3.64 1.18
N ARG A 29 3.57 3.67 2.50
CA ARG A 29 3.45 4.91 3.28
C ARG A 29 4.69 5.80 3.15
N SER A 30 4.47 7.11 3.11
CA SER A 30 5.54 8.11 3.02
C SER A 30 5.43 9.16 4.13
N GLN A 31 6.53 9.89 4.35
CA GLN A 31 6.56 11.07 5.22
C GLN A 31 6.31 12.37 4.42
N HIS A 32 6.45 12.32 3.08
CA HIS A 32 6.32 13.47 2.20
C HIS A 32 4.94 13.59 1.55
N ALA A 33 4.17 12.50 1.56
CA ALA A 33 2.78 12.40 1.13
C ALA A 33 2.14 11.20 1.86
N ASP A 34 0.85 10.94 1.64
CA ASP A 34 0.18 9.79 2.28
C ASP A 34 0.78 8.46 1.82
N PHE A 35 1.09 8.37 0.53
CA PHE A 35 1.72 7.21 -0.10
C PHE A 35 2.78 7.64 -1.12
N GLN A 36 3.68 6.71 -1.41
CA GLN A 36 4.73 6.87 -2.41
C GLN A 36 4.95 5.55 -3.16
N SER A 37 5.20 5.64 -4.47
CA SER A 37 5.65 4.53 -5.32
C SER A 37 7.10 4.74 -5.76
N ASP A 38 7.90 3.69 -5.63
CA ASP A 38 9.31 3.66 -6.07
C ASP A 38 9.50 2.88 -7.38
N ALA A 39 8.43 2.34 -7.96
CA ALA A 39 8.51 1.43 -9.11
C ALA A 39 9.20 2.06 -10.33
N ALA A 40 9.15 3.38 -10.46
CA ALA A 40 9.80 4.11 -11.55
C ALA A 40 11.34 4.01 -11.51
N LEU A 41 11.97 3.84 -10.34
CA LEU A 41 13.42 3.74 -10.20
C LEU A 41 14.01 2.48 -10.86
N PRO A 42 13.62 1.25 -10.47
CA PRO A 42 14.11 0.04 -11.12
C PRO A 42 13.60 -0.06 -12.57
N LEU A 43 12.43 0.48 -12.88
CA LEU A 43 11.89 0.49 -14.24
C LEU A 43 12.77 1.33 -15.17
N ALA A 44 13.14 2.54 -14.77
CA ALA A 44 13.99 3.41 -15.57
C ALA A 44 15.38 2.81 -15.81
N HIS A 45 15.96 2.16 -14.80
CA HIS A 45 17.21 1.43 -14.95
C HIS A 45 17.10 0.31 -16.00
N ARG A 46 16.01 -0.46 -15.99
CA ARG A 46 15.75 -1.51 -16.99
C ARG A 46 15.57 -0.96 -18.40
N LEU A 47 14.97 0.22 -18.54
CA LEU A 47 14.68 0.85 -19.83
C LEU A 47 15.82 1.76 -20.34
N GLY A 48 16.86 2.00 -19.55
CA GLY A 48 17.92 2.96 -19.87
C GLY A 48 17.42 4.42 -19.96
N ARG A 49 16.35 4.76 -19.24
CA ARG A 49 15.72 6.10 -19.22
C ARG A 49 16.07 6.85 -17.94
N GLN A 50 15.82 8.15 -17.92
CA GLN A 50 15.89 8.91 -16.67
C GLN A 50 14.71 8.51 -15.76
N PRO A 51 14.93 8.26 -14.46
CA PRO A 51 13.84 7.81 -13.60
C PRO A 51 12.77 8.87 -13.35
N ARG A 52 13.14 10.16 -13.33
CA ARG A 52 12.19 11.26 -13.25
C ARG A 52 11.24 11.31 -14.46
N ASP A 53 11.78 11.14 -15.66
CA ASP A 53 10.98 11.11 -16.89
C ASP A 53 10.07 9.88 -16.91
N THR A 54 10.59 8.73 -16.47
CA THR A 54 9.81 7.48 -16.37
C THR A 54 8.66 7.64 -15.38
N ALA A 55 8.90 8.24 -14.22
CA ALA A 55 7.87 8.52 -13.22
C ALA A 55 6.78 9.47 -13.76
N ALA A 56 7.18 10.52 -14.50
CA ALA A 56 6.24 11.44 -15.13
C ALA A 56 5.39 10.75 -16.22
N ASP A 57 6.01 9.87 -17.01
CA ASP A 57 5.36 9.07 -18.05
C ASP A 57 4.31 8.11 -17.45
N VAL A 58 4.64 7.48 -16.31
CA VAL A 58 3.71 6.64 -15.55
C VAL A 58 2.55 7.47 -14.99
N LEU A 59 2.82 8.61 -14.35
CA LEU A 59 1.77 9.48 -13.82
C LEU A 59 0.84 10.01 -14.91
N HIS A 60 1.37 10.31 -16.10
CA HIS A 60 0.56 10.76 -17.22
C HIS A 60 -0.44 9.70 -17.71
N ARG A 61 -0.11 8.41 -17.56
CA ARG A 61 -0.99 7.29 -17.93
C ARG A 61 -1.89 6.83 -16.80
N ALA A 62 -1.51 7.10 -15.55
CA ALA A 62 -2.26 6.66 -14.39
C ALA A 62 -3.51 7.54 -14.19
N ASP A 63 -4.68 6.92 -14.12
CA ASP A 63 -5.90 7.62 -13.73
C ASP A 63 -6.07 7.58 -12.20
N LEU A 64 -5.66 8.70 -11.59
CA LEU A 64 -5.68 8.92 -10.14
C LEU A 64 -6.53 10.14 -9.75
N THR A 65 -7.21 10.77 -10.71
CA THR A 65 -7.90 12.05 -10.49
C THR A 65 -9.11 11.95 -9.56
N ASP A 66 -9.70 10.77 -9.46
CA ASP A 66 -10.81 10.46 -8.56
C ASP A 66 -10.35 10.01 -7.16
N VAL A 67 -9.07 9.67 -6.99
CA VAL A 67 -8.51 9.13 -5.74
C VAL A 67 -7.57 10.11 -5.04
N CYS A 68 -6.80 10.89 -5.80
CA CYS A 68 -5.73 11.74 -5.29
C CYS A 68 -5.98 13.22 -5.60
N THR A 69 -5.87 14.08 -4.57
CA THR A 69 -5.89 15.54 -4.76
C THR A 69 -4.58 16.05 -5.34
N ARG A 70 -3.46 15.37 -5.07
CA ARG A 70 -2.14 15.76 -5.56
C ARG A 70 -1.29 14.53 -5.86
N THR A 71 -0.64 14.57 -7.02
CA THR A 71 0.39 13.62 -7.43
C THR A 71 1.64 14.37 -7.87
N GLU A 72 2.81 13.99 -7.37
CA GLU A 72 4.06 14.70 -7.64
C GLU A 72 5.23 13.75 -7.83
N VAL A 73 6.10 14.04 -8.80
CA VAL A 73 7.39 13.36 -8.93
C VAL A 73 8.46 14.13 -8.14
N SER A 74 9.07 13.50 -7.15
CA SER A 74 10.17 14.10 -6.37
C SER A 74 11.48 13.34 -6.49
N GLY A 75 12.57 14.05 -6.16
CA GLY A 75 13.92 13.50 -6.06
C GLY A 75 14.37 12.76 -7.33
N PRO A 76 14.94 11.54 -7.20
CA PRO A 76 15.46 10.78 -8.34
C PRO A 76 14.35 10.21 -9.25
N GLY A 77 13.10 10.11 -8.77
CA GLY A 77 11.99 9.50 -9.53
C GLY A 77 10.92 8.88 -8.64
N PHE A 78 10.68 9.43 -7.44
CA PHE A 78 9.64 8.96 -6.53
C PHE A 78 8.29 9.54 -6.94
N ILE A 79 7.24 8.71 -6.96
CA ILE A 79 5.87 9.17 -7.23
C ILE A 79 5.17 9.34 -5.88
N ASN A 80 4.91 10.57 -5.47
CA ASN A 80 4.20 10.90 -4.24
C ASN A 80 2.71 11.08 -4.51
N LEU A 81 1.87 10.53 -3.64
CA LEU A 81 0.42 10.44 -3.78
C LEU A 81 -0.25 10.98 -2.52
N THR A 82 -1.02 12.05 -2.66
CA THR A 82 -1.87 12.60 -1.60
C THR A 82 -3.31 12.23 -1.91
N VAL A 83 -3.94 11.46 -1.02
CA VAL A 83 -5.32 10.97 -1.18
C VAL A 83 -6.29 12.12 -0.98
N ALA A 84 -7.40 12.11 -1.70
CA ALA A 84 -8.42 13.14 -1.57
C ALA A 84 -9.23 13.03 -0.28
N ASP A 85 -9.49 14.16 0.37
CA ASP A 85 -10.25 14.23 1.62
C ASP A 85 -11.65 13.61 1.47
N ASP A 86 -12.32 13.83 0.33
CA ASP A 86 -13.64 13.24 0.04
C ASP A 86 -13.60 11.70 -0.02
N VAL A 87 -12.50 11.15 -0.54
CA VAL A 87 -12.29 9.70 -0.59
C VAL A 87 -12.05 9.16 0.83
N LEU A 88 -11.24 9.86 1.62
CA LEU A 88 -11.01 9.51 3.02
C LEU A 88 -12.31 9.60 3.84
N ALA A 89 -13.10 10.65 3.66
CA ALA A 89 -14.38 10.84 4.34
C ALA A 89 -15.38 9.73 3.97
N THR A 90 -15.46 9.37 2.69
CA THR A 90 -16.31 8.27 2.22
C THR A 90 -15.87 6.93 2.82
N LEU A 91 -14.56 6.67 2.82
CA LEU A 91 -13.98 5.47 3.42
C LEU A 91 -14.32 5.38 4.91
N LEU A 92 -14.07 6.45 5.67
CA LEU A 92 -14.37 6.52 7.11
C LEU A 92 -15.86 6.34 7.39
N GLY A 93 -16.73 6.97 6.60
CA GLY A 93 -18.17 6.81 6.70
C GLY A 93 -18.61 5.36 6.51
N SER A 94 -18.05 4.67 5.52
CA SER A 94 -18.32 3.24 5.28
C SER A 94 -17.84 2.34 6.42
N MET A 95 -16.72 2.69 7.07
CA MET A 95 -16.14 1.93 8.18
C MET A 95 -16.93 2.13 9.47
N ALA A 96 -17.37 3.36 9.75
CA ALA A 96 -18.10 3.69 10.97
C ALA A 96 -19.42 2.92 11.11
N GLY A 97 -20.06 2.55 10.00
CA GLY A 97 -21.26 1.72 9.99
C GLY A 97 -21.03 0.21 10.09
N GLY A 98 -19.77 -0.25 10.01
CA GLY A 98 -19.42 -1.66 9.95
C GLY A 98 -19.01 -2.24 11.31
N GLU A 99 -19.50 -3.43 11.64
CA GLU A 99 -19.16 -4.16 12.89
C GLU A 99 -17.65 -4.36 13.07
N ARG A 100 -16.90 -4.48 11.96
CA ARG A 100 -15.46 -4.71 11.95
C ARG A 100 -14.63 -3.47 11.62
N LEU A 101 -15.25 -2.29 11.58
CA LEU A 101 -14.58 -1.01 11.30
C LEU A 101 -13.67 -1.04 10.06
N GLY A 102 -14.10 -1.74 9.01
CA GLY A 102 -13.33 -1.86 7.77
C GLY A 102 -12.31 -2.99 7.70
N VAL A 103 -12.16 -3.82 8.73
CA VAL A 103 -11.31 -5.02 8.68
C VAL A 103 -11.98 -6.12 7.86
N ASN A 104 -11.46 -6.32 6.65
CA ASN A 104 -11.92 -7.36 5.73
C ASN A 104 -11.78 -8.76 6.35
N LYS A 105 -12.68 -9.67 5.96
CA LYS A 105 -12.46 -11.11 6.15
C LYS A 105 -11.63 -11.63 4.98
N VAL A 106 -10.85 -12.69 5.22
CA VAL A 106 -10.20 -13.42 4.14
C VAL A 106 -11.26 -14.17 3.32
N ASP A 107 -11.10 -14.21 2.01
CA ASP A 107 -12.03 -14.91 1.11
C ASP A 107 -11.97 -16.43 1.31
N ALA A 108 -10.76 -16.94 1.58
CA ALA A 108 -10.49 -18.34 1.89
C ALA A 108 -10.00 -18.45 3.35
N PRO A 109 -10.87 -18.79 4.31
CA PRO A 109 -10.45 -18.98 5.69
C PRO A 109 -9.62 -20.26 5.84
N GLU A 110 -8.51 -20.14 6.57
CA GLU A 110 -7.61 -21.26 6.88
C GLU A 110 -7.68 -21.61 8.37
N THR A 111 -7.43 -22.89 8.69
CA THR A 111 -7.28 -23.32 10.08
C THR A 111 -5.84 -23.09 10.52
N VAL A 112 -5.63 -22.17 11.45
CA VAL A 112 -4.31 -21.84 12.01
C VAL A 112 -4.20 -22.40 13.42
N VAL A 113 -3.26 -23.32 13.66
CA VAL A 113 -2.94 -23.81 15.00
C VAL A 113 -2.03 -22.80 15.69
N VAL A 114 -2.47 -22.29 16.85
CA VAL A 114 -1.69 -21.37 17.69
C VAL A 114 -1.34 -22.11 18.98
N ASP A 115 -0.11 -22.62 19.07
CA ASP A 115 0.47 -23.11 20.33
C ASP A 115 1.18 -21.96 21.02
N TYR A 116 0.67 -21.54 22.17
CA TYR A 116 1.16 -20.38 22.90
C TYR A 116 1.15 -20.63 24.41
N SER A 117 2.03 -19.91 25.12
CA SER A 117 2.26 -19.96 26.56
C SER A 117 2.96 -21.22 27.07
N ALA A 118 2.45 -22.42 26.76
CA ALA A 118 2.93 -23.73 27.21
C ALA A 118 3.79 -23.70 28.51
N PRO A 119 3.25 -23.16 29.64
CA PRO A 119 4.07 -22.92 30.81
C PRO A 119 4.49 -24.25 31.42
N ASN A 120 5.76 -24.37 31.78
CA ASN A 120 6.26 -25.56 32.46
C ASN A 120 5.67 -25.67 33.87
N VAL A 121 5.42 -26.92 34.31
CA VAL A 121 5.08 -27.21 35.70
C VAL A 121 6.35 -27.07 36.54
N PRO A 122 6.39 -26.17 37.54
CA PRO A 122 7.57 -26.00 38.38
C PRO A 122 7.64 -27.11 39.44
N ASP A 123 8.86 -27.54 39.79
CA ASP A 123 9.13 -28.48 40.89
C ASP A 123 8.89 -27.85 42.29
N ARG A 124 8.62 -26.55 42.38
CA ARG A 124 8.30 -25.82 43.63
C ARG A 124 7.20 -24.77 43.43
N PRO A 125 6.47 -24.41 44.50
CA PRO A 125 5.45 -23.37 44.43
C PRO A 125 6.11 -21.99 44.58
N ASP A 126 6.43 -21.34 43.47
CA ASP A 126 6.64 -19.89 43.44
C ASP A 126 5.62 -19.23 42.51
N CYS A 127 4.79 -18.39 43.14
CA CYS A 127 3.70 -17.64 42.53
C CYS A 127 4.24 -16.69 41.45
N ALA A 128 3.63 -16.73 40.26
CA ALA A 128 3.62 -15.60 39.34
C ALA A 128 3.26 -14.32 40.13
N ARG A 129 4.18 -13.35 40.18
CA ARG A 129 3.91 -12.01 40.67
C ARG A 129 2.92 -11.35 39.70
N ALA A 130 1.74 -11.04 40.25
CA ALA A 130 0.74 -10.16 39.67
C ALA A 130 1.28 -8.75 39.41
#